data_AF-A0A382FHM0-F1
#
_entry.id   AF-A0A382FHM0-F1
#
_cell.length_a   1.000
_cell.length_b   1.000
_cell.length_c   1.000
_cell.angle_alpha   90.00
_cell.angle_beta   90.00
_cell.angle_gamma   90.00
#
_symmetry.space_group_name_H-M   'P 1'
#
loop_
_entity.id
_entity.type
_entity.pdbx_description
1 polymer ?
#
loop_
_entity_poly.entity_id
_entity_poly.type
_entity_poly.pdbx_seq_one_letter_code
_entity_poly.pdbx_strand_id
1 'polypeptide(L)'
;MGALAAAAKFRGLRLFFSRITSAFTTGQVKDFGSVGQVKGVDKIIAKFTMSETGIYRKLLEPIGFPRLGITDGKVSGFVGSEMAAKARIGTKAVGTKPFKKKIVANLQQHIDYLEKESFFQKAHREAKQMGIIDRNELSRRWYHDYALDQGINYRSFEMLKKGGKRISDRKLGRMYFFRYKPNQPDELYDEFPLIFMLYEDADNFSGINFHYLSPKLRAILLGHMLQYMSNKDYTERTKIFARKFRDVIKKNKRFRHAKVSYRQYRNDQVQSKVIQVHPLDWELAIMVPTERFKTPGGGRTASKKMWFKTAKEARNV
;
A
#
# COMPACT_ATOMS: atom_id res chain seq x y z
N MET A 1 -12.46 18.96 -4.40
CA MET A 1 -13.45 18.10 -3.69
C MET A 1 -12.86 16.82 -3.09
N GLY A 2 -11.96 16.08 -3.76
CA GLY A 2 -11.42 14.80 -3.24
C GLY A 2 -10.56 14.89 -1.96
N ALA A 3 -9.78 15.97 -1.79
CA ALA A 3 -8.95 16.18 -0.58
C ALA A 3 -9.80 16.33 0.70
N LEU A 4 -10.99 16.95 0.57
CA LEU A 4 -11.93 17.16 1.67
C LEU A 4 -12.62 15.84 2.09
N ALA A 5 -12.94 14.98 1.12
CA ALA A 5 -13.54 13.67 1.39
C ALA A 5 -12.57 12.72 2.12
N ALA A 6 -11.28 12.73 1.78
CA ALA A 6 -10.26 11.96 2.49
C ALA A 6 -10.05 12.47 3.93
N ALA A 7 -10.10 13.79 4.13
CA ALA A 7 -9.98 14.40 5.44
C ALA A 7 -11.21 14.13 6.35
N ALA A 8 -12.39 13.91 5.78
CA ALA A 8 -13.62 13.60 6.52
C ALA A 8 -13.57 12.27 7.31
N LYS A 9 -12.64 11.35 6.96
CA LYS A 9 -12.41 10.09 7.69
C LYS A 9 -11.69 10.29 9.04
N PHE A 10 -11.08 11.46 9.26
CA PHE A 10 -10.36 11.76 10.49
C PHE A 10 -11.18 12.66 11.40
N ARG A 11 -11.36 12.26 12.65
CA ARG A 11 -12.23 12.95 13.61
C ARG A 11 -11.81 14.41 13.83
N GLY A 12 -10.52 14.67 13.98
CA GLY A 12 -9.96 16.01 14.18
C GLY A 12 -10.19 16.90 12.96
N LEU A 13 -9.89 16.39 11.77
CA LEU A 13 -10.11 17.12 10.52
C LEU A 13 -11.61 17.36 10.25
N ARG A 14 -12.50 16.41 10.55
CA ARG A 14 -13.95 16.61 10.44
C ARG A 14 -14.46 17.70 11.37
N LEU A 15 -13.99 17.74 12.61
CA LEU A 15 -14.33 18.80 13.58
C LEU A 15 -13.78 20.15 13.11
N PHE A 16 -12.56 20.17 12.57
CA PHE A 16 -11.97 21.34 11.96
C PHE A 16 -12.84 21.86 10.80
N PHE A 17 -13.20 21.00 9.84
CA PHE A 17 -14.06 21.36 8.71
C PHE A 17 -15.44 21.86 9.13
N SER A 18 -16.10 21.19 10.08
CA SER A 18 -17.39 21.64 10.61
C SER A 18 -17.31 23.07 11.17
N ARG A 19 -16.24 23.37 11.91
CA ARG A 19 -16.05 24.70 12.52
C ARG A 19 -15.78 25.78 11.48
N ILE A 20 -14.91 25.51 10.50
CA ILE A 20 -14.52 26.51 9.51
C ILE A 20 -15.62 26.73 8.46
N THR A 21 -16.35 25.69 8.06
CA THR A 21 -17.49 25.83 7.14
C THR A 21 -18.55 26.74 7.76
N SER A 22 -18.84 26.60 9.06
CA SER A 22 -19.73 27.51 9.78
C SER A 22 -19.21 28.96 9.77
N ALA A 23 -17.90 29.17 9.88
CA ALA A 23 -17.28 30.50 9.83
C ALA A 23 -17.33 31.14 8.43
N PHE A 24 -17.19 30.34 7.36
CA PHE A 24 -17.40 30.79 5.99
C PHE A 24 -18.88 31.14 5.72
N THR A 25 -19.82 30.31 6.17
CA THR A 25 -21.26 30.55 5.95
C THR A 25 -21.79 31.75 6.73
N THR A 26 -21.16 32.10 7.86
CA THR A 26 -21.51 33.27 8.68
C THR A 26 -20.74 34.54 8.26
N GLY A 27 -19.88 34.46 7.24
CA GLY A 27 -19.10 35.59 6.75
C GLY A 27 -17.95 36.05 7.68
N GLN A 28 -17.64 35.28 8.72
CA GLN A 28 -16.54 35.56 9.65
C GLN A 28 -15.16 35.40 8.99
N VAL A 29 -15.06 34.60 7.92
CA VAL A 29 -13.83 34.32 7.19
C VAL A 29 -14.12 34.44 5.70
N LYS A 30 -13.28 35.18 4.98
CA LYS A 30 -13.44 35.44 3.53
C LYS A 30 -12.49 34.62 2.66
N ASP A 31 -11.43 34.06 3.25
CA ASP A 31 -10.37 33.34 2.53
C ASP A 31 -9.77 32.22 3.40
N PHE A 32 -9.08 31.26 2.79
CA PHE A 32 -8.50 30.13 3.53
C PHE A 32 -7.39 30.53 4.51
N GLY A 33 -6.70 31.66 4.28
CA GLY A 33 -5.62 32.15 5.13
C GLY A 33 -6.11 32.77 6.44
N SER A 34 -7.33 33.30 6.47
CA SER A 34 -7.94 33.87 7.69
C SER A 34 -8.60 32.83 8.60
N VAL A 35 -8.60 31.54 8.21
CA VAL A 35 -9.17 30.44 9.00
C VAL A 35 -8.52 30.30 10.40
N GLY A 36 -7.26 30.71 10.55
CA GLY A 36 -6.56 30.70 11.84
C GLY A 36 -7.14 31.65 12.88
N GLN A 37 -7.94 32.64 12.46
CA GLN A 37 -8.56 33.64 13.33
C GLN A 37 -9.91 33.16 13.89
N VAL A 38 -10.41 32.00 13.45
CA VAL A 38 -11.71 31.47 13.88
C VAL A 38 -11.64 31.02 15.33
N LYS A 39 -12.44 31.66 16.18
CA LYS A 39 -12.50 31.36 17.63
C LYS A 39 -12.70 29.86 17.89
N GLY A 40 -11.74 29.27 18.60
CA GLY A 40 -11.77 27.88 19.05
C GLY A 40 -11.18 26.87 18.07
N VAL A 41 -10.72 27.28 16.88
CA VAL A 41 -10.02 26.39 15.95
C VAL A 41 -8.69 25.89 16.53
N ASP A 42 -7.96 26.73 17.29
CA ASP A 42 -6.72 26.33 17.97
C ASP A 42 -6.92 25.13 18.90
N LYS A 43 -8.04 25.11 19.64
CA LYS A 43 -8.39 23.99 20.53
C LYS A 43 -8.67 22.69 19.78
N ILE A 44 -9.10 22.80 18.51
CA ILE A 44 -9.36 21.65 17.64
C ILE A 44 -8.05 21.11 17.08
N ILE A 45 -7.20 22.00 16.53
CA ILE A 45 -5.92 21.59 15.93
C ILE A 45 -4.93 21.09 16.98
N ALA A 46 -4.95 21.60 18.21
CA ALA A 46 -4.12 21.12 19.32
C ALA A 46 -4.38 19.65 19.68
N LYS A 47 -5.55 19.12 19.30
CA LYS A 47 -5.93 17.70 19.50
C LYS A 47 -5.63 16.83 18.29
N PHE A 48 -5.04 17.38 17.23
CA PHE A 48 -4.69 16.58 16.06
C PHE A 48 -3.65 15.54 16.42
N THR A 49 -3.91 14.31 15.97
CA THR A 49 -2.91 13.27 15.89
C THR A 49 -1.86 13.64 14.83
N MET A 50 -0.65 13.08 14.94
CA MET A 50 0.39 13.31 13.92
C MET A 50 -0.03 12.88 12.50
N SER A 51 -0.97 11.94 12.39
CA SER A 51 -1.56 11.57 11.10
C SER A 51 -2.46 12.67 10.55
N GLU A 52 -3.32 13.26 11.38
CA GLU A 52 -4.15 14.40 11.02
C GLU A 52 -3.33 15.65 10.70
N THR A 53 -2.29 15.92 11.49
CA THR A 53 -1.32 16.99 11.22
C THR A 53 -0.64 16.78 9.87
N GLY A 54 -0.20 15.56 9.56
CA GLY A 54 0.40 15.23 8.27
C GLY A 54 -0.55 15.45 7.09
N ILE A 55 -1.82 15.08 7.24
CA ILE A 55 -2.85 15.27 6.22
C ILE A 55 -3.19 16.76 6.04
N TYR A 56 -3.33 17.49 7.15
CA TYR A 56 -3.54 18.94 7.13
C TYR A 56 -2.44 19.65 6.36
N ARG A 57 -1.17 19.43 6.76
CA ARG A 57 0.00 20.07 6.12
C ARG A 57 0.08 19.79 4.64
N LYS A 58 -0.31 18.58 4.24
CA LYS A 58 -0.17 18.13 2.87
C LYS A 58 -1.30 18.59 1.96
N LEU A 59 -2.52 18.67 2.47
CA LEU A 59 -3.71 18.93 1.65
C LEU A 59 -4.21 20.37 1.77
N LEU A 60 -4.01 21.01 2.92
CA LEU A 60 -4.65 22.30 3.24
C LEU A 60 -3.67 23.46 3.13
N GLU A 61 -2.43 23.32 3.62
CA GLU A 61 -1.42 24.38 3.47
C GLU A 61 -1.17 24.78 2.00
N PRO A 62 -1.10 23.85 1.01
CA PRO A 62 -0.86 24.22 -0.38
C PRO A 62 -2.03 24.97 -1.04
N ILE A 63 -3.24 24.87 -0.50
CA ILE A 63 -4.43 25.55 -1.01
C ILE A 63 -4.75 26.83 -0.21
N GLY A 64 -3.82 27.28 0.64
CA GLY A 64 -3.88 28.58 1.31
C GLY A 64 -4.31 28.56 2.77
N PHE A 65 -4.46 27.39 3.41
CA PHE A 65 -4.70 27.33 4.86
C PHE A 65 -3.42 27.69 5.67
N PRO A 66 -3.56 28.23 6.90
CA PRO A 66 -2.42 28.62 7.72
C PRO A 66 -1.57 27.40 8.13
N ARG A 67 -0.26 27.58 8.28
CA ARG A 67 0.64 26.48 8.63
C ARG A 67 0.47 26.04 10.08
N LEU A 68 0.60 24.75 10.37
CA LEU A 68 0.58 24.25 11.76
C LEU A 68 1.97 24.34 12.42
N GLY A 69 2.03 24.92 13.61
CA GLY A 69 3.19 24.88 14.51
C GLY A 69 3.23 23.56 15.28
N ILE A 70 4.42 23.00 15.48
CA ILE A 70 4.60 21.77 16.27
C ILE A 70 5.67 22.03 17.33
N THR A 71 5.33 21.75 18.58
CA THR A 71 6.23 21.79 19.74
C THR A 71 6.08 20.47 20.48
N ASP A 72 7.18 19.79 20.80
CA ASP A 72 7.20 18.50 21.53
C ASP A 72 6.26 17.42 20.95
N GLY A 73 6.19 17.34 19.61
CA GLY A 73 5.40 16.33 18.92
C GLY A 73 3.87 16.54 19.00
N LYS A 74 3.42 17.74 19.42
CA LYS A 74 2.02 18.15 19.41
C LYS A 74 1.85 19.45 18.64
N VAL A 75 0.66 19.66 18.06
CA VAL A 75 0.33 20.91 17.37
C VAL A 75 0.18 22.02 18.41
N SER A 76 1.01 23.05 18.31
CA SER A 76 1.04 24.17 19.25
C SER A 76 0.18 25.38 18.82
N GLY A 77 -0.26 25.41 17.55
CA GLY A 77 -1.09 26.48 17.00
C GLY A 77 -0.86 26.67 15.50
N PHE A 78 -1.28 27.81 14.95
CA PHE A 78 -0.91 28.23 13.60
C PHE A 78 0.36 29.08 13.60
N VAL A 79 1.27 28.84 12.66
CA VAL A 79 2.46 29.67 12.44
C VAL A 79 2.04 30.88 11.63
N GLY A 80 2.13 32.07 12.21
CA GLY A 80 1.89 33.35 11.53
C GLY A 80 0.83 34.25 12.14
N SER A 81 0.16 33.86 13.23
CA SER A 81 -0.57 34.82 14.06
C SER A 81 0.42 35.52 15.00
N GLU A 82 0.82 36.74 14.63
CA GLU A 82 1.53 37.77 15.41
C GLU A 82 3.07 37.78 15.55
N MET A 83 3.85 36.82 15.04
CA MET A 83 5.33 36.95 15.04
C MET A 83 5.99 36.51 13.73
N ALA A 84 5.84 37.28 12.66
CA ALA A 84 6.60 37.05 11.43
C ALA A 84 6.85 38.29 10.55
N ALA A 85 6.77 39.50 11.10
CA ALA A 85 7.02 40.73 10.33
C ALA A 85 8.52 41.08 10.15
N LYS A 86 9.48 40.26 10.61
CA LYS A 86 10.92 40.61 10.59
C LYS A 86 11.89 39.54 10.06
N ALA A 87 11.46 38.65 9.16
CA ALA A 87 12.41 37.75 8.49
C ALA A 87 12.06 37.50 7.02
N ARG A 88 12.15 38.56 6.19
CA ARG A 88 12.34 38.41 4.74
C ARG A 88 13.81 38.12 4.45
N ILE A 89 14.29 36.90 4.66
CA ILE A 89 15.56 36.44 4.07
C ILE A 89 15.47 34.93 3.77
N GLY A 90 15.62 34.58 2.49
CA GLY A 90 16.12 33.26 2.08
C GLY A 90 15.07 32.19 1.75
N THR A 91 14.30 32.38 0.68
CA THR A 91 13.71 31.26 -0.06
C THR A 91 14.82 30.41 -0.70
N LYS A 92 15.38 29.45 0.05
CA LYS A 92 16.01 28.27 -0.57
C LYS A 92 14.92 27.25 -0.86
N ALA A 93 14.56 27.14 -2.13
CA ALA A 93 13.83 26.00 -2.65
C ALA A 93 14.56 24.71 -2.22
N VAL A 94 13.94 23.92 -1.35
CA VAL A 94 14.43 22.58 -1.01
C VAL A 94 14.26 21.73 -2.26
N GLY A 95 15.34 21.58 -3.02
CA GLY A 95 15.40 20.70 -4.18
C GLY A 95 14.92 19.30 -3.81
N THR A 96 13.86 18.85 -4.47
CA THR A 96 13.38 17.47 -4.39
C THR A 96 14.47 16.55 -4.91
N LYS A 97 15.07 15.77 -4.00
CA LYS A 97 16.19 14.86 -4.28
C LYS A 97 15.93 13.98 -5.53
N PRO A 98 16.97 13.65 -6.34
CA PRO A 98 16.86 12.88 -7.58
C PRO A 98 16.04 11.58 -7.50
N PHE A 99 16.07 10.93 -6.32
CA PHE A 99 15.35 9.70 -6.01
C PHE A 99 13.82 9.81 -6.15
N LYS A 100 13.22 10.91 -5.67
CA LYS A 100 11.75 11.10 -5.79
C LYS A 100 11.32 11.27 -7.24
N LYS A 101 12.13 11.94 -8.07
CA LYS A 101 11.85 12.16 -9.49
C LYS A 101 11.75 10.83 -10.25
N LYS A 102 12.60 9.85 -9.93
CA LYS A 102 12.61 8.53 -10.58
C LYS A 102 11.38 7.69 -10.24
N ILE A 103 10.97 7.65 -8.96
CA ILE A 103 9.75 6.94 -8.55
C ILE A 103 8.51 7.53 -9.24
N VAL A 104 8.43 8.86 -9.34
CA VAL A 104 7.32 9.55 -10.03
C VAL A 104 7.29 9.21 -11.51
N ALA A 105 8.44 9.20 -12.19
CA ALA A 105 8.51 8.83 -13.60
C ALA A 105 8.05 7.39 -13.84
N ASN A 106 8.49 6.44 -13.01
CA ASN A 106 8.06 5.03 -13.10
C ASN A 106 6.56 4.87 -12.82
N LEU A 107 6.04 5.59 -11.82
CA LEU A 107 4.62 5.60 -11.50
C LEU A 107 3.79 6.13 -12.66
N GLN A 108 4.25 7.19 -13.32
CA GLN A 108 3.58 7.75 -14.48
C GLN A 108 3.55 6.76 -15.65
N GLN A 109 4.70 6.17 -15.98
CA GLN A 109 4.80 5.14 -17.01
C GLN A 109 3.84 3.97 -16.75
N HIS A 110 3.69 3.56 -15.49
CA HIS A 110 2.78 2.48 -15.09
C HIS A 110 1.30 2.86 -15.20
N ILE A 111 0.95 4.12 -14.90
CA ILE A 111 -0.40 4.66 -15.10
C ILE A 111 -0.78 4.66 -16.59
N ASP A 112 0.17 5.05 -17.46
CA ASP A 112 -0.08 5.25 -18.89
C ASP A 112 -0.14 3.94 -19.70
N TYR A 113 0.25 2.80 -19.11
CA TYR A 113 0.43 1.52 -19.81
C TYR A 113 -0.86 0.82 -20.30
N LEU A 114 -2.09 1.21 -19.90
CA LEU A 114 -3.31 0.49 -20.32
C LEU A 114 -4.39 1.41 -20.90
N GLU A 115 -4.99 0.99 -22.02
CA GLU A 115 -6.12 1.66 -22.72
C GLU A 115 -7.39 1.78 -21.86
N LYS A 116 -7.59 0.91 -20.88
CA LYS A 116 -8.65 0.97 -19.88
C LYS A 116 -8.05 0.93 -18.48
N GLU A 117 -8.35 1.93 -17.66
CA GLU A 117 -7.81 2.07 -16.31
C GLU A 117 -8.14 0.83 -15.45
N SER A 118 -7.09 0.17 -14.94
CA SER A 118 -7.21 -0.91 -13.98
C SER A 118 -7.42 -0.37 -12.55
N PHE A 119 -7.90 -1.24 -11.65
CA PHE A 119 -8.01 -0.92 -10.22
C PHE A 119 -6.69 -0.39 -9.63
N PHE A 120 -5.55 -0.98 -10.02
CA PHE A 120 -4.23 -0.56 -9.53
C PHE A 120 -3.81 0.80 -10.09
N GLN A 121 -4.08 1.06 -11.38
CA GLN A 121 -3.79 2.36 -11.98
C GLN A 121 -4.64 3.47 -11.38
N LYS A 122 -5.92 3.20 -11.10
CA LYS A 122 -6.79 4.14 -10.40
C LYS A 122 -6.23 4.51 -9.03
N ALA A 123 -5.82 3.51 -8.24
CA ALA A 123 -5.18 3.73 -6.95
C ALA A 123 -3.91 4.59 -7.08
N HIS A 124 -3.07 4.32 -8.08
CA HIS A 124 -1.85 5.09 -8.33
C HIS A 124 -2.09 6.52 -8.78
N ARG A 125 -3.12 6.74 -9.61
CA ARG A 125 -3.54 8.07 -10.04
C ARG A 125 -4.03 8.90 -8.85
N GLU A 126 -4.88 8.33 -8.02
CA GLU A 126 -5.37 9.00 -6.80
C GLU A 126 -4.22 9.27 -5.81
N ALA A 127 -3.34 8.29 -5.58
CA ALA A 127 -2.17 8.48 -4.75
C ALA A 127 -1.29 9.62 -5.27
N LYS A 128 -1.08 9.70 -6.59
CA LYS A 128 -0.31 10.78 -7.22
C LYS A 128 -0.97 12.14 -7.01
N GLN A 129 -2.28 12.26 -7.22
CA GLN A 129 -3.04 13.49 -6.99
C GLN A 129 -2.97 13.96 -5.53
N MET A 130 -2.94 13.02 -4.58
CA MET A 130 -2.78 13.31 -3.14
C MET A 130 -1.30 13.49 -2.72
N GLY A 131 -0.35 13.44 -3.66
CA GLY A 131 1.09 13.46 -3.38
C GLY A 131 1.59 12.28 -2.53
N ILE A 132 0.85 11.18 -2.43
CA ILE A 132 1.16 9.93 -1.70
C ILE A 132 1.98 9.00 -2.63
N ILE A 133 3.06 9.56 -3.17
CA ILE A 133 3.95 8.89 -4.13
C ILE A 133 5.17 8.24 -3.48
N ASP A 134 5.47 8.64 -2.24
CA ASP A 134 6.56 8.03 -1.47
C ASP A 134 6.21 6.58 -1.14
N ARG A 135 7.19 5.73 -0.78
CA ARG A 135 6.95 4.33 -0.36
C ARG A 135 7.30 4.12 1.11
N ASN A 136 7.10 5.17 1.90
CA ASN A 136 7.22 5.11 3.35
C ASN A 136 5.99 4.41 3.96
N GLU A 137 6.01 4.21 5.28
CA GLU A 137 4.94 3.52 6.00
C GLU A 137 3.56 4.15 5.78
N LEU A 138 3.47 5.48 5.71
CA LEU A 138 2.21 6.19 5.48
C LEU A 138 1.62 5.89 4.10
N SER A 139 2.45 5.90 3.05
CA SER A 139 1.96 5.55 1.72
C SER A 139 1.55 4.09 1.62
N ARG A 140 2.29 3.16 2.25
CA ARG A 140 1.90 1.74 2.30
C ARG A 140 0.54 1.56 2.97
N ARG A 141 0.35 2.20 4.13
CA ARG A 141 -0.93 2.20 4.84
C ARG A 141 -2.06 2.73 3.98
N TRP A 142 -1.84 3.82 3.24
CA TRP A 142 -2.83 4.34 2.31
C TRP A 142 -3.22 3.32 1.23
N TYR A 143 -2.26 2.63 0.60
CA TYR A 143 -2.55 1.58 -0.38
C TYR A 143 -3.31 0.41 0.26
N HIS A 144 -2.98 0.03 1.50
CA HIS A 144 -3.70 -1.00 2.24
C HIS A 144 -5.16 -0.60 2.49
N ASP A 145 -5.39 0.60 3.01
CA ASP A 145 -6.72 1.12 3.29
C ASP A 145 -7.52 1.27 1.98
N TYR A 146 -6.89 1.76 0.91
CA TYR A 146 -7.52 1.84 -0.42
C TYR A 146 -7.95 0.46 -0.93
N ALA A 147 -7.09 -0.55 -0.82
CA ALA A 147 -7.42 -1.91 -1.26
C ALA A 147 -8.51 -2.55 -0.41
N LEU A 148 -8.52 -2.31 0.90
CA LEU A 148 -9.56 -2.81 1.79
C LEU A 148 -10.91 -2.12 1.55
N ASP A 149 -10.94 -0.84 1.19
CA ASP A 149 -12.17 -0.10 0.95
C ASP A 149 -12.72 -0.32 -0.47
N GLN A 150 -11.85 -0.20 -1.49
CA GLN A 150 -12.23 -0.17 -2.90
C GLN A 150 -12.06 -1.53 -3.59
N GLY A 151 -11.22 -2.40 -3.04
CA GLY A 151 -10.88 -3.71 -3.60
C GLY A 151 -11.76 -4.87 -3.12
N ILE A 152 -12.79 -4.62 -2.30
CA ILE A 152 -13.63 -5.67 -1.69
C ILE A 152 -14.26 -6.58 -2.75
N ASN A 153 -14.55 -6.04 -3.95
CA ASN A 153 -15.15 -6.77 -5.07
C ASN A 153 -14.15 -7.18 -6.16
N TYR A 154 -12.86 -6.92 -5.98
CA TYR A 154 -11.83 -7.33 -6.91
C TYR A 154 -11.61 -8.85 -6.82
N ARG A 155 -11.79 -9.58 -7.93
CA ARG A 155 -11.79 -11.06 -7.96
C ARG A 155 -10.62 -11.62 -8.77
N SER A 156 -10.34 -12.91 -8.55
CA SER A 156 -9.19 -13.63 -9.12
C SER A 156 -9.11 -13.56 -10.67
N PHE A 157 -10.24 -13.65 -11.37
CA PHE A 157 -10.25 -13.53 -12.83
C PHE A 157 -9.98 -12.09 -13.31
N GLU A 158 -10.43 -11.09 -12.54
CA GLU A 158 -10.08 -9.70 -12.83
C GLU A 158 -8.59 -9.45 -12.61
N MET A 159 -8.01 -10.03 -11.54
CA MET A 159 -6.56 -10.04 -11.30
C MET A 159 -5.81 -10.65 -12.49
N LEU A 160 -6.19 -11.82 -13.00
CA LEU A 160 -5.57 -12.43 -14.19
C LEU A 160 -5.63 -11.53 -15.44
N LYS A 161 -6.68 -10.72 -15.58
CA LYS A 161 -6.90 -9.88 -16.75
C LYS A 161 -6.18 -8.54 -16.66
N LYS A 162 -6.15 -7.92 -15.48
CA LYS A 162 -5.77 -6.51 -15.29
C LYS A 162 -4.74 -6.27 -14.19
N GLY A 163 -4.41 -7.26 -13.38
CA GLY A 163 -3.56 -7.12 -12.19
C GLY A 163 -2.06 -7.20 -12.43
N GLY A 164 -1.62 -7.32 -13.68
CA GLY A 164 -0.20 -7.43 -14.01
C GLY A 164 0.09 -7.74 -15.46
N LYS A 165 1.38 -7.82 -15.79
CA LYS A 165 1.88 -8.12 -17.14
C LYS A 165 1.93 -9.63 -17.36
N ARG A 166 1.35 -10.12 -18.46
CA ARG A 166 1.52 -11.52 -18.88
C ARG A 166 2.98 -11.79 -19.24
N ILE A 167 3.54 -12.87 -18.73
CA ILE A 167 4.93 -13.26 -18.94
C ILE A 167 5.03 -14.69 -19.47
N SER A 168 6.05 -14.96 -20.27
CA SER A 168 6.45 -16.30 -20.70
C SER A 168 7.50 -16.91 -19.77
N ASP A 169 8.30 -16.07 -19.10
CA ASP A 169 9.43 -16.49 -18.27
C ASP A 169 9.39 -15.80 -16.90
N ARG A 170 9.64 -16.58 -15.84
CA ARG A 170 9.62 -16.12 -14.45
C ARG A 170 11.03 -15.79 -14.01
N LYS A 171 11.15 -14.82 -13.10
CA LYS A 171 12.41 -14.40 -12.52
C LYS A 171 12.29 -14.41 -11.01
N LEU A 172 13.33 -14.92 -10.36
CA LEU A 172 13.41 -14.94 -8.91
C LEU A 172 13.29 -13.55 -8.29
N GLY A 173 12.64 -13.49 -7.13
CA GLY A 173 12.48 -12.28 -6.34
C GLY A 173 11.40 -11.34 -6.86
N ARG A 174 10.42 -11.85 -7.61
CA ARG A 174 9.26 -11.10 -8.11
C ARG A 174 7.94 -11.74 -7.67
N MET A 175 6.87 -10.97 -7.81
CA MET A 175 5.52 -11.39 -7.45
C MET A 175 4.75 -11.88 -8.68
N TYR A 176 4.11 -13.04 -8.55
CA TYR A 176 3.37 -13.70 -9.62
C TYR A 176 1.98 -14.11 -9.16
N PHE A 177 1.04 -14.06 -10.10
CA PHE A 177 -0.32 -14.54 -9.91
C PHE A 177 -0.72 -15.44 -11.09
N PHE A 178 -1.39 -16.54 -10.80
CA PHE A 178 -1.78 -17.54 -11.79
C PHE A 178 -2.92 -18.42 -11.28
N ARG A 179 -3.57 -19.16 -12.16
CA ARG A 179 -4.50 -20.24 -11.77
C ARG A 179 -3.75 -21.56 -11.67
N TYR A 180 -4.03 -22.32 -10.62
CA TYR A 180 -3.35 -23.58 -10.33
C TYR A 180 -4.36 -24.69 -10.03
N LYS A 181 -4.09 -25.89 -10.52
CA LYS A 181 -4.85 -27.10 -10.18
C LYS A 181 -3.87 -28.27 -10.06
N PRO A 182 -3.55 -28.73 -8.84
CA PRO A 182 -2.77 -29.95 -8.67
C PRO A 182 -3.57 -31.16 -9.19
N ASN A 183 -2.87 -32.16 -9.74
CA ASN A 183 -3.52 -33.37 -10.27
C ASN A 183 -4.06 -34.26 -9.14
N GLN A 184 -3.29 -34.39 -8.06
CA GLN A 184 -3.63 -35.20 -6.88
C GLN A 184 -3.34 -34.38 -5.61
N PRO A 185 -4.22 -33.42 -5.24
CA PRO A 185 -4.10 -32.72 -3.98
C PRO A 185 -4.37 -33.67 -2.81
N ASP A 186 -3.40 -33.83 -1.92
CA ASP A 186 -3.52 -34.45 -0.60
C ASP A 186 -4.02 -33.44 0.46
N GLU A 187 -3.69 -32.17 0.25
CA GLU A 187 -4.06 -31.07 1.12
C GLU A 187 -4.88 -29.98 0.43
N LEU A 188 -5.35 -29.06 1.26
CA LEU A 188 -6.07 -27.88 0.83
C LEU A 188 -5.11 -26.90 0.13
N TYR A 189 -5.46 -26.48 -1.08
CA TYR A 189 -4.61 -25.64 -1.92
C TYR A 189 -5.31 -24.34 -2.34
N ASP A 190 -4.53 -23.35 -2.78
CA ASP A 190 -5.04 -22.12 -3.39
C ASP A 190 -5.14 -22.27 -4.90
N GLU A 191 -6.34 -22.16 -5.47
CA GLU A 191 -6.58 -22.20 -6.92
C GLU A 191 -6.01 -20.96 -7.63
N PHE A 192 -5.82 -19.84 -6.92
CA PHE A 192 -5.26 -18.62 -7.49
C PHE A 192 -4.08 -18.08 -6.66
N PRO A 193 -2.92 -18.76 -6.68
CA PRO A 193 -1.76 -18.34 -5.89
C PRO A 193 -1.30 -16.92 -6.22
N LEU A 194 -1.03 -16.13 -5.16
CA LEU A 194 -0.27 -14.88 -5.24
C LEU A 194 1.07 -15.09 -4.54
N ILE A 195 2.11 -15.40 -5.32
CA ILE A 195 3.39 -15.82 -4.78
C ILE A 195 4.47 -14.77 -4.94
N PHE A 196 5.36 -14.68 -3.95
CA PHE A 196 6.68 -14.11 -4.14
C PHE A 196 7.67 -15.23 -4.40
N MET A 197 8.13 -15.37 -5.64
CA MET A 197 8.91 -16.52 -6.10
C MET A 197 10.36 -16.43 -5.63
N LEU A 198 10.86 -17.49 -5.01
CA LEU A 198 12.20 -17.54 -4.39
C LEU A 198 13.09 -18.66 -4.91
N TYR A 199 12.51 -19.63 -5.62
CA TYR A 199 13.22 -20.77 -6.18
C TYR A 199 12.54 -21.29 -7.44
N GLU A 200 13.34 -21.88 -8.32
CA GLU A 200 12.92 -22.66 -9.48
C GLU A 200 13.93 -23.76 -9.80
N ASP A 201 13.42 -24.82 -10.39
CA ASP A 201 14.13 -25.85 -11.13
C ASP A 201 13.36 -26.16 -12.43
N ALA A 202 13.75 -27.24 -13.13
CA ALA A 202 13.15 -27.62 -14.41
C ALA A 202 11.62 -27.83 -14.31
N ASP A 203 11.17 -28.46 -13.23
CA ASP A 203 9.79 -28.92 -13.09
C ASP A 203 8.97 -28.04 -12.15
N ASN A 204 9.64 -27.37 -11.22
CA ASN A 204 9.01 -26.71 -10.09
C ASN A 204 9.43 -25.25 -9.96
N PHE A 205 8.54 -24.50 -9.33
CA PHE A 205 8.87 -23.20 -8.76
C PHE A 205 8.23 -23.09 -7.38
N SER A 206 8.87 -22.32 -6.50
CA SER A 206 8.36 -22.16 -5.14
C SER A 206 8.62 -20.77 -4.58
N GLY A 207 7.82 -20.43 -3.58
CA GLY A 207 7.81 -19.10 -3.02
C GLY A 207 6.80 -18.93 -1.90
N ILE A 208 6.74 -17.72 -1.37
CA ILE A 208 5.80 -17.34 -0.32
C ILE A 208 4.45 -17.08 -0.97
N ASN A 209 3.43 -17.88 -0.69
CA ASN A 209 2.06 -17.54 -1.09
C ASN A 209 1.42 -16.65 -0.02
N PHE A 210 1.12 -15.40 -0.37
CA PHE A 210 0.53 -14.44 0.56
C PHE A 210 -0.90 -14.81 0.98
N HIS A 211 -1.62 -15.57 0.17
CA HIS A 211 -3.03 -15.87 0.43
C HIS A 211 -3.27 -16.75 1.66
N TYR A 212 -2.27 -17.53 2.08
CA TYR A 212 -2.31 -18.34 3.31
C TYR A 212 -2.28 -17.47 4.58
N LEU A 213 -1.96 -16.18 4.45
CA LEU A 213 -1.92 -15.23 5.55
C LEU A 213 -3.16 -14.33 5.52
N SER A 214 -3.59 -13.85 6.69
CA SER A 214 -4.61 -12.79 6.76
C SER A 214 -4.06 -11.48 6.19
N PRO A 215 -4.90 -10.56 5.69
CA PRO A 215 -4.45 -9.29 5.11
C PRO A 215 -3.45 -8.52 5.99
N LYS A 216 -3.72 -8.46 7.31
CA LYS A 216 -2.80 -7.86 8.29
C LYS A 216 -1.42 -8.52 8.30
N LEU A 217 -1.36 -9.85 8.30
CA LEU A 217 -0.09 -10.59 8.30
C LEU A 217 0.64 -10.47 6.96
N ARG A 218 -0.10 -10.37 5.84
CA ARG A 218 0.48 -10.09 4.51
C ARG A 218 1.21 -8.75 4.51
N ALA A 219 0.57 -7.69 5.01
CA ALA A 219 1.15 -6.35 5.11
C ALA A 219 2.42 -6.32 5.97
N ILE A 220 2.39 -6.97 7.15
CA ILE A 220 3.55 -7.08 8.03
C ILE A 220 4.70 -7.81 7.33
N LEU A 221 4.41 -8.96 6.70
CA LEU A 221 5.43 -9.76 6.02
C LEU A 221 6.04 -9.00 4.84
N LEU A 222 5.23 -8.42 3.95
CA LEU A 222 5.72 -7.63 2.84
C LEU A 222 6.56 -6.46 3.34
N GLY A 223 6.12 -5.77 4.39
CA GLY A 223 6.85 -4.66 4.99
C GLY A 223 8.27 -5.05 5.47
N HIS A 224 8.45 -6.28 5.96
CA HIS A 224 9.77 -6.84 6.31
C HIS A 224 10.57 -7.23 5.06
N MET A 225 9.92 -7.82 4.05
CA MET A 225 10.55 -8.25 2.80
C MET A 225 11.15 -7.09 2.00
N LEU A 226 10.51 -5.91 2.02
CA LEU A 226 10.97 -4.73 1.28
C LEU A 226 12.38 -4.26 1.70
N GLN A 227 12.89 -4.67 2.86
CA GLN A 227 14.26 -4.39 3.30
C GLN A 227 15.32 -5.15 2.48
N TYR A 228 14.91 -6.18 1.72
CA TYR A 228 15.78 -7.07 0.96
C TYR A 228 15.71 -6.83 -0.55
N MET A 229 15.13 -5.70 -0.98
CA MET A 229 15.06 -5.34 -2.40
C MET A 229 16.43 -5.00 -2.98
N SER A 230 16.57 -5.24 -4.29
CA SER A 230 17.74 -4.87 -5.08
C SER A 230 17.89 -3.37 -5.27
N ASN A 231 16.79 -2.63 -5.27
CA ASN A 231 16.75 -1.18 -5.37
C ASN A 231 15.46 -0.64 -4.73
N LYS A 232 15.39 0.68 -4.56
CA LYS A 232 14.23 1.37 -3.98
C LYS A 232 13.44 2.17 -5.04
N ASP A 233 13.68 1.89 -6.32
CA ASP A 233 13.11 2.65 -7.44
C ASP A 233 11.80 2.04 -7.97
N TYR A 234 11.48 0.80 -7.57
CA TYR A 234 10.25 0.08 -7.91
C TYR A 234 9.94 0.05 -9.42
N THR A 235 10.97 -0.22 -10.21
CA THR A 235 10.89 -0.45 -11.66
C THR A 235 10.58 -1.92 -11.95
N GLU A 236 10.33 -2.27 -13.21
CA GLU A 236 10.29 -3.66 -13.69
C GLU A 236 11.54 -4.50 -13.32
N ARG A 237 12.68 -3.87 -13.04
CA ARG A 237 13.92 -4.54 -12.63
C ARG A 237 13.99 -4.78 -11.11
N THR A 238 13.10 -4.17 -10.34
CA THR A 238 13.05 -4.34 -8.89
C THR A 238 12.67 -5.78 -8.54
N LYS A 239 13.50 -6.38 -7.69
CA LYS A 239 13.34 -7.74 -7.18
C LYS A 239 13.91 -7.79 -5.77
N ILE A 240 13.60 -8.81 -4.97
CA ILE A 240 14.40 -9.09 -3.78
C ILE A 240 15.53 -10.06 -4.11
N PHE A 241 16.58 -10.05 -3.30
CA PHE A 241 17.68 -11.01 -3.42
C PHE A 241 17.22 -12.42 -2.97
N ALA A 242 16.50 -13.13 -3.83
CA ALA A 242 15.77 -14.36 -3.51
C ALA A 242 16.62 -15.42 -2.78
N ARG A 243 17.83 -15.72 -3.27
CA ARG A 243 18.73 -16.71 -2.66
C ARG A 243 19.08 -16.32 -1.23
N LYS A 244 19.59 -15.10 -1.03
CA LYS A 244 19.90 -14.54 0.30
C LYS A 244 18.66 -14.51 1.21
N PHE A 245 17.52 -14.13 0.65
CA PHE A 245 16.28 -14.03 1.40
C PHE A 245 15.76 -15.39 1.87
N ARG A 246 15.91 -16.45 1.06
CA ARG A 246 15.58 -17.82 1.46
C ARG A 246 16.39 -18.27 2.68
N ASP A 247 17.67 -17.91 2.75
CA ASP A 247 18.51 -18.22 3.91
C ASP A 247 18.07 -17.45 5.17
N VAL A 248 17.66 -16.19 4.99
CA VAL A 248 17.10 -15.35 6.06
C VAL A 248 15.80 -15.94 6.60
N ILE A 249 14.89 -16.38 5.73
CA ILE A 249 13.60 -16.98 6.13
C ILE A 249 13.85 -18.18 7.04
N LYS A 250 14.83 -19.05 6.73
CA LYS A 250 15.13 -20.25 7.52
C LYS A 250 15.57 -19.91 8.94
N LYS A 251 16.42 -18.90 9.10
CA LYS A 251 17.09 -18.59 10.38
C LYS A 251 16.33 -17.60 11.28
N ASN A 252 15.57 -16.69 10.70
CA ASN A 252 15.02 -15.55 11.44
C ASN A 252 13.53 -15.74 11.78
N LYS A 253 13.21 -15.78 13.09
CA LYS A 253 11.83 -15.92 13.62
C LYS A 253 10.86 -14.84 13.15
N ARG A 254 11.36 -13.64 12.76
CA ARG A 254 10.56 -12.56 12.16
C ARG A 254 9.87 -12.99 10.87
N PHE A 255 10.40 -14.00 10.18
CA PHE A 255 9.88 -14.55 8.93
C PHE A 255 9.15 -15.88 9.11
N ARG A 256 8.74 -16.26 10.33
CA ARG A 256 7.92 -17.47 10.59
C ARG A 256 6.70 -17.58 9.67
N HIS A 257 6.03 -16.47 9.37
CA HIS A 257 4.88 -16.45 8.47
C HIS A 257 5.26 -16.79 7.02
N ALA A 258 6.44 -16.37 6.56
CA ALA A 258 6.96 -16.78 5.26
C ALA A 258 7.32 -18.25 5.22
N LYS A 259 7.83 -18.82 6.32
CA LYS A 259 8.14 -20.26 6.41
C LYS A 259 6.88 -21.10 6.20
N VAL A 260 5.82 -20.83 6.97
CA VAL A 260 4.60 -21.64 6.94
C VAL A 260 3.72 -21.40 5.72
N SER A 261 3.91 -20.28 5.01
CA SER A 261 3.21 -20.01 3.75
C SER A 261 4.07 -20.25 2.50
N TYR A 262 5.24 -20.86 2.66
CA TYR A 262 6.07 -21.29 1.54
C TYR A 262 5.42 -22.48 0.83
N ARG A 263 5.22 -22.39 -0.49
CA ARG A 263 4.56 -23.42 -1.30
C ARG A 263 5.34 -23.69 -2.57
N GLN A 264 5.29 -24.94 -3.03
CA GLN A 264 5.85 -25.39 -4.29
C GLN A 264 4.73 -25.68 -5.30
N TYR A 265 5.03 -25.42 -6.56
CA TYR A 265 4.12 -25.53 -7.68
C TYR A 265 4.83 -26.21 -8.84
N ARG A 266 4.12 -27.11 -9.54
CA ARG A 266 4.62 -27.72 -10.76
C ARG A 266 4.23 -26.90 -11.99
N ASN A 267 5.14 -26.81 -12.95
CA ASN A 267 4.96 -25.99 -14.16
C ASN A 267 3.75 -26.43 -15.00
N ASP A 268 3.56 -27.75 -15.16
CA ASP A 268 2.48 -28.37 -15.92
C ASP A 268 1.09 -28.27 -15.27
N GLN A 269 1.03 -27.93 -13.98
CA GLN A 269 -0.22 -27.79 -13.23
C GLN A 269 -0.76 -26.35 -13.20
N VAL A 270 -0.07 -25.42 -13.87
CA VAL A 270 -0.53 -24.04 -14.06
C VAL A 270 -1.59 -24.00 -15.17
N GLN A 271 -2.80 -23.54 -14.82
CA GLN A 271 -3.99 -23.57 -15.67
C GLN A 271 -4.31 -22.23 -16.35
N SER A 272 -3.36 -21.29 -16.34
CA SER A 272 -3.53 -19.98 -16.97
C SER A 272 -2.19 -19.44 -17.47
N LYS A 273 -2.23 -18.35 -18.24
CA LYS A 273 -1.06 -17.49 -18.36
C LYS A 273 -0.69 -16.95 -16.98
N VAL A 274 0.62 -16.89 -16.70
CA VAL A 274 1.15 -16.29 -15.47
C VAL A 274 1.23 -14.78 -15.68
N ILE A 275 0.79 -14.01 -14.68
CA ILE A 275 1.01 -12.56 -14.65
C ILE A 275 2.07 -12.21 -13.61
N GLN A 276 2.95 -11.27 -13.97
CA GLN A 276 3.85 -10.60 -13.06
C GLN A 276 3.16 -9.35 -12.52
N VAL A 277 3.07 -9.25 -11.19
CA VAL A 277 2.56 -8.04 -10.52
C VAL A 277 3.69 -7.02 -10.44
N HIS A 278 3.43 -5.81 -10.92
CA HIS A 278 4.45 -4.76 -10.93
C HIS A 278 4.85 -4.40 -9.49
N PRO A 279 6.13 -4.06 -9.20
CA PRO A 279 6.57 -3.70 -7.84
C PRO A 279 5.80 -2.54 -7.21
N LEU A 280 5.24 -1.63 -8.00
CA LEU A 280 4.37 -0.55 -7.50
C LEU A 280 3.02 -1.06 -6.97
N ASP A 281 2.57 -2.20 -7.46
CA ASP A 281 1.25 -2.78 -7.17
C ASP A 281 1.28 -3.80 -6.01
N TRP A 282 2.47 -4.21 -5.53
CA TRP A 282 2.60 -5.27 -4.53
C TRP A 282 1.74 -5.03 -3.27
N GLU A 283 1.70 -3.79 -2.77
CA GLU A 283 0.91 -3.43 -1.58
C GLU A 283 -0.60 -3.55 -1.81
N LEU A 284 -1.08 -3.28 -3.03
CA LEU A 284 -2.49 -3.44 -3.41
C LEU A 284 -2.83 -4.92 -3.63
N ALA A 285 -1.97 -5.62 -4.37
CA ALA A 285 -2.17 -7.01 -4.76
C ALA A 285 -2.31 -7.95 -3.56
N ILE A 286 -1.52 -7.75 -2.49
CA ILE A 286 -1.63 -8.60 -1.30
C ILE A 286 -2.91 -8.37 -0.50
N MET A 287 -3.59 -7.23 -0.69
CA MET A 287 -4.75 -6.84 0.11
C MET A 287 -6.09 -7.19 -0.55
N VAL A 288 -6.13 -7.27 -1.88
CA VAL A 288 -7.35 -7.67 -2.60
C VAL A 288 -7.72 -9.15 -2.34
N PRO A 289 -9.01 -9.49 -2.22
CA PRO A 289 -9.48 -10.83 -1.87
C PRO A 289 -9.52 -11.75 -3.10
N THR A 290 -8.35 -12.02 -3.67
CA THR A 290 -8.20 -12.87 -4.88
C THR A 290 -7.98 -14.34 -4.59
N GLU A 291 -7.79 -14.71 -3.32
CA GLU A 291 -7.58 -16.11 -2.94
C GLU A 291 -8.79 -17.00 -3.20
N ARG A 292 -8.54 -18.28 -3.49
CA ARG A 292 -9.61 -19.27 -3.56
C ARG A 292 -9.12 -20.64 -3.15
N PHE A 293 -9.40 -20.96 -1.90
CA PHE A 293 -8.99 -22.20 -1.30
C PHE A 293 -9.90 -23.37 -1.69
N LYS A 294 -9.29 -24.48 -2.11
CA LYS A 294 -9.92 -25.71 -2.59
C LYS A 294 -9.49 -26.90 -1.74
N THR A 295 -10.44 -27.74 -1.35
CA THR A 295 -10.19 -29.03 -0.70
C THR A 295 -9.60 -30.03 -1.70
N PRO A 296 -9.03 -31.16 -1.24
CA PRO A 296 -8.64 -32.27 -2.10
C PRO A 296 -9.72 -32.68 -3.12
N GLY A 297 -10.97 -32.78 -2.67
CA GLY A 297 -12.13 -33.07 -3.54
C GLY A 297 -12.60 -31.90 -4.42
N GLY A 298 -11.88 -30.78 -4.49
CA GLY A 298 -12.22 -29.63 -5.35
C GLY A 298 -13.30 -28.68 -4.79
N GLY A 299 -13.85 -28.98 -3.62
CA GLY A 299 -14.79 -28.13 -2.89
C GLY A 299 -14.14 -26.83 -2.40
N ARG A 300 -14.91 -25.75 -2.24
CA ARG A 300 -14.36 -24.48 -1.72
C ARG A 300 -14.29 -24.50 -0.19
N THR A 301 -13.30 -23.82 0.38
CA THR A 301 -13.27 -23.52 1.81
C THR A 301 -13.13 -22.02 2.08
N ALA A 302 -13.45 -21.59 3.29
CA ALA A 302 -13.32 -20.21 3.72
C ALA A 302 -11.85 -19.83 3.97
N SER A 303 -11.40 -18.70 3.43
CA SER A 303 -10.03 -18.19 3.62
C SER A 303 -9.65 -18.05 5.10
N LYS A 304 -10.59 -17.61 5.94
CA LYS A 304 -10.38 -17.46 7.39
C LYS A 304 -9.93 -18.76 8.07
N LYS A 305 -10.44 -19.92 7.64
CA LYS A 305 -10.02 -21.23 8.15
C LYS A 305 -8.55 -21.48 7.85
N MET A 306 -8.12 -21.16 6.62
CA MET A 306 -6.73 -21.33 6.22
C MET A 306 -5.79 -20.35 6.93
N TRP A 307 -6.22 -19.11 7.12
CA TRP A 307 -5.43 -18.11 7.86
C TRP A 307 -5.24 -18.49 9.32
N PHE A 308 -6.26 -19.04 9.97
CA PHE A 308 -6.16 -19.53 11.33
C PHE A 308 -5.19 -20.72 11.44
N LYS A 309 -5.31 -21.72 10.55
CA LYS A 309 -4.39 -22.86 10.47
C LYS A 309 -2.94 -22.38 10.33
N THR A 310 -2.67 -21.54 9.33
CA THR A 310 -1.34 -20.99 9.04
C THR A 310 -0.80 -20.15 10.21
N ALA A 311 -1.64 -19.35 10.87
CA ALA A 311 -1.22 -18.56 12.02
C ALA A 311 -0.87 -19.42 13.24
N LYS A 312 -1.54 -20.57 13.43
CA LYS A 312 -1.21 -21.54 14.49
C LYS A 312 0.13 -22.21 14.21
N GLU A 313 0.35 -22.70 12.99
CA GLU A 313 1.63 -23.30 12.57
C GLU A 313 2.80 -22.33 12.76
N ALA A 314 2.60 -21.05 12.43
CA ALA A 314 3.64 -20.03 12.57
C ALA A 314 4.16 -19.89 14.00
N ARG A 315 3.37 -20.22 15.03
CA ARG A 315 3.80 -20.12 16.44
C ARG A 315 4.85 -21.17 16.83
N ASN A 316 4.98 -22.22 16.03
CA ASN A 316 5.79 -23.40 16.34
C ASN A 316 7.10 -23.45 15.51
N VAL A 317 7.42 -22.40 14.73
CA VAL A 317 8.58 -22.35 13.81
C VAL A 317 9.45 -21.09 13.95
#